data_AF-F8FNJ4-F1
#
_entry.id   AF-F8FNJ4-F1
#
_cell.length_a   1.000
_cell.length_b   1.000
_cell.length_c   1.000
_cell.angle_alpha   90.00
_cell.angle_beta   90.00
_cell.angle_gamma   90.00
#
_symmetry.space_group_name_H-M   'P 1'
#
loop_
_entity.id
_entity.type
_entity.pdbx_description
1 polymer ?
#
loop_
_entity_poly.entity_id
_entity_poly.type
_entity_poly.pdbx_seq_one_letter_code
_entity_poly.pdbx_strand_id
1 'polypeptide(L)'
;MSLREAARKSGLSHAYIRDLELERNRSTNDKITPSPDTLQKLSAAYGYPYTELMIKAGHLMSDDVAPVVTRSYPEVDLNQVYFIEIGMKEITYHTEADRLAWSIDSLLDFSTFWIPSMNTVSKKWMRICT
;
A
#
# COMPACT_ATOMS: atom_id res chain seq x y z
N MET A 1 -12.90 -0.09 21.52
CA MET A 1 -12.29 -1.39 21.89
C MET A 1 -11.65 -1.24 23.25
N SER A 2 -11.79 -2.21 24.16
CA SER A 2 -11.10 -2.17 25.45
C SER A 2 -9.64 -2.61 25.33
N LEU A 3 -8.75 -2.13 26.21
CA LEU A 3 -7.35 -2.57 26.25
C LEU A 3 -7.20 -4.10 26.44
N ARG A 4 -8.15 -4.73 27.14
CA ARG A 4 -8.16 -6.19 27.36
C ARG A 4 -8.45 -6.95 26.07
N GLU A 5 -9.36 -6.43 25.25
CA GLU A 5 -9.65 -6.99 23.93
C GLU A 5 -8.47 -6.78 22.96
N ALA A 6 -7.85 -5.61 23.00
CA ALA A 6 -6.66 -5.31 22.20
C ALA A 6 -5.50 -6.27 22.54
N ALA A 7 -5.27 -6.52 23.83
CA ALA A 7 -4.29 -7.47 24.33
C ALA A 7 -4.56 -8.90 23.82
N ARG A 8 -5.82 -9.35 23.93
CA ARG A 8 -6.22 -10.68 23.45
C ARG A 8 -6.01 -10.84 21.94
N LYS A 9 -6.30 -9.80 21.15
CA LYS A 9 -6.15 -9.84 19.69
C LYS A 9 -4.71 -9.72 19.21
N SER A 10 -3.90 -8.87 19.85
CA SER A 10 -2.50 -8.61 19.47
C SER A 10 -1.51 -9.63 20.05
N GLY A 11 -1.92 -10.38 21.08
CA GLY A 11 -1.02 -11.23 21.86
C GLY A 11 -0.05 -10.46 22.75
N LEU A 12 -0.24 -9.14 22.90
CA LEU A 12 0.56 -8.28 23.78
C LEU A 12 -0.10 -8.16 25.15
N SER A 13 0.69 -7.85 26.18
CA SER A 13 0.13 -7.63 27.52
C SER A 13 -0.64 -6.30 27.57
N HIS A 14 -1.79 -6.29 28.24
CA HIS A 14 -2.57 -5.06 28.46
C HIS A 14 -1.74 -3.96 29.14
N ALA A 15 -0.84 -4.36 30.06
CA ALA A 15 0.05 -3.42 30.75
C ALA A 15 0.98 -2.73 29.76
N TYR A 16 1.56 -3.48 28.82
CA TYR A 16 2.45 -2.95 27.80
C TYR A 16 1.70 -2.08 26.78
N ILE A 17 0.50 -2.47 26.34
CA ILE A 17 -0.33 -1.65 25.44
C ILE A 17 -0.65 -0.30 26.08
N ARG A 18 -0.99 -0.29 27.38
CA ARG A 18 -1.22 0.96 28.12
C ARG A 18 0.03 1.86 28.12
N ASP A 19 1.19 1.28 28.35
CA ASP A 19 2.44 2.04 28.42
C ASP A 19 2.81 2.61 27.02
N LEU A 20 2.47 1.88 25.94
CA LEU A 20 2.58 2.37 24.56
C LEU A 20 1.62 3.52 24.26
N GLU A 21 0.36 3.46 24.71
CA GLU A 21 -0.62 4.54 24.52
C GLU A 21 -0.23 5.82 25.28
N LEU A 22 0.53 5.70 26.35
CA LEU A 22 1.05 6.83 27.13
C LEU A 22 2.45 7.27 26.69
N GLU A 23 3.03 6.62 25.67
CA GLU A 23 4.39 6.83 25.16
C GLU A 23 5.51 6.77 26.22
N ARG A 24 5.23 6.20 27.39
CA ARG A 24 6.07 6.31 28.57
C ARG A 24 6.08 5.03 29.37
N ASN A 25 7.28 4.57 29.69
CA ASN A 25 7.45 3.44 30.59
C ASN A 25 7.11 3.83 32.04
N ARG A 26 6.28 3.03 32.71
CA ARG A 26 5.92 3.21 34.12
C ARG A 26 7.12 3.13 35.07
N SER A 27 8.16 2.37 34.72
CA SER A 27 9.29 2.10 35.61
C SER A 27 10.48 3.02 35.35
N THR A 28 10.79 3.29 34.08
CA THR A 28 12.00 4.05 33.71
C THR A 28 11.71 5.47 33.24
N ASN A 29 10.43 5.84 33.05
CA ASN A 29 10.02 7.13 32.50
C ASN A 29 10.54 7.43 31.07
N ASP A 30 11.13 6.43 30.41
CA ASP A 30 11.68 6.58 29.05
C ASP A 30 10.59 6.48 27.98
N LYS A 31 10.88 7.09 26.83
CA LYS A 31 10.06 6.97 25.62
C LYS A 31 10.13 5.53 25.08
N ILE A 32 8.97 4.93 24.83
CA ILE A 32 8.90 3.56 24.30
C ILE A 32 8.80 3.62 22.77
N THR A 33 9.79 3.06 22.08
CA THR A 33 9.76 2.85 20.63
C THR A 33 9.46 1.37 20.35
N PRO A 34 8.20 1.00 20.05
CA PRO A 34 7.85 -0.40 19.76
C PRO A 34 8.55 -0.90 18.49
N SER A 35 8.85 -2.19 18.43
CA SER A 35 9.41 -2.80 17.23
C SER A 35 8.38 -2.87 16.09
N PRO A 36 8.81 -2.94 14.82
CA PRO A 36 7.91 -3.11 13.66
C PRO A 36 6.95 -4.31 13.80
N ASP A 37 7.44 -5.45 14.30
CA ASP A 37 6.60 -6.64 14.59
C ASP A 37 5.49 -6.34 15.62
N THR A 38 5.80 -5.55 16.65
CA THR A 38 4.81 -5.12 17.64
C THR A 38 3.74 -4.23 17.00
N LEU A 39 4.15 -3.30 16.12
CA LEU A 39 3.24 -2.41 15.41
C LEU A 39 2.34 -3.17 14.43
N GLN A 40 2.84 -4.24 13.80
CA GLN A 40 2.04 -5.11 12.95
C GLN A 40 0.93 -5.83 13.74
N LYS A 41 1.26 -6.35 14.94
CA LYS A 41 0.28 -6.97 15.84
C LYS A 41 -0.77 -5.96 16.32
N LEU A 42 -0.37 -4.73 16.61
CA LEU A 42 -1.29 -3.64 16.98
C LEU A 42 -2.18 -3.22 15.82
N SER A 43 -1.62 -3.11 14.61
CA SER A 43 -2.37 -2.83 13.38
C SER A 43 -3.51 -3.83 13.20
N ALA A 44 -3.21 -5.13 13.29
CA ALA A 44 -4.21 -6.19 13.18
C ALA A 44 -5.27 -6.16 14.30
N ALA A 45 -4.87 -5.85 15.54
CA ALA A 45 -5.78 -5.84 16.68
C ALA A 45 -6.76 -4.66 16.67
N TYR A 46 -6.25 -3.45 16.37
CA TYR A 46 -7.03 -2.22 16.32
C TYR A 46 -7.72 -2.00 14.96
N GLY A 47 -7.33 -2.73 13.92
CA GLY A 47 -7.79 -2.48 12.55
C GLY A 47 -7.28 -1.16 12.01
N TYR A 48 -6.11 -0.74 12.46
CA TYR A 48 -5.50 0.55 12.11
C TYR A 48 -4.32 0.31 11.15
N PRO A 49 -4.12 1.14 10.11
CA PRO A 49 -3.06 0.92 9.12
C PRO A 49 -1.67 0.86 9.75
N TYR A 50 -0.91 -0.18 9.37
CA TYR A 50 0.45 -0.43 9.85
C TYR A 50 1.41 0.73 9.53
N THR A 51 1.30 1.30 8.33
CA THR A 51 2.13 2.42 7.87
C THR A 51 2.02 3.64 8.77
N GLU A 52 0.80 4.01 9.16
CA GLU A 52 0.52 5.12 10.08
C GLU A 52 1.12 4.88 11.48
N LEU A 53 1.11 3.64 11.98
CA LEU A 53 1.75 3.29 13.24
C LEU A 53 3.28 3.39 13.16
N MET A 54 3.86 3.01 12.02
CA MET A 54 5.29 3.12 11.76
C MET A 54 5.75 4.58 11.72
N ILE A 55 4.95 5.46 11.09
CA ILE A 55 5.22 6.91 11.09
C ILE A 55 5.17 7.46 12.53
N LYS A 56 4.11 7.15 13.28
CA LYS A 56 3.93 7.65 14.66
C LYS A 56 5.01 7.15 15.62
N ALA A 57 5.47 5.92 15.43
CA ALA A 57 6.58 5.36 16.20
C ALA A 57 7.95 5.95 15.81
N GLY A 58 8.02 6.75 14.73
CA GLY A 58 9.26 7.37 14.24
C GLY A 58 10.13 6.45 13.39
N HIS A 59 9.59 5.33 12.90
CA HIS A 59 10.29 4.41 12.02
C HIS A 59 10.27 4.82 10.55
N LEU A 60 9.25 5.58 10.14
CA LEU A 60 9.11 6.14 8.79
C LEU A 60 8.90 7.64 8.89
N MET A 61 9.50 8.41 7.98
CA MET A 61 9.10 9.79 7.78
C MET A 61 7.82 9.81 6.94
N SER A 62 6.92 10.76 7.18
CA SER A 62 5.72 10.92 6.34
C SER A 62 6.05 11.11 4.86
N ASP A 63 7.25 11.63 4.57
CA ASP A 63 7.75 11.83 3.20
C ASP A 63 8.23 10.54 2.52
N ASP A 64 8.60 9.51 3.30
CA ASP A 64 9.02 8.20 2.77
C ASP A 64 7.84 7.35 2.31
N VAL A 65 6.66 7.63 2.88
CA VAL A 65 5.43 6.96 2.50
C VAL A 65 4.84 7.77 1.37
N ALA A 66 5.21 7.41 0.13
CA ALA A 66 4.60 7.97 -1.06
C ALA A 66 3.08 8.00 -0.81
N PRO A 67 2.41 9.17 -0.96
CA PRO A 67 0.99 9.26 -0.68
C PRO A 67 0.32 8.13 -1.45
N VAL A 68 -0.65 7.46 -0.82
CA VAL A 68 -1.57 6.57 -1.55
C VAL A 68 -2.35 7.48 -2.47
N VAL A 69 -1.71 7.89 -3.57
CA VAL A 69 -2.36 8.62 -4.62
C VAL A 69 -3.32 7.59 -5.17
N THR A 70 -4.59 7.75 -4.84
CA THR A 70 -5.66 7.08 -5.55
C THR A 70 -5.66 7.70 -6.94
N ARG A 71 -4.65 7.38 -7.76
CA ARG A 71 -4.61 7.76 -9.16
C ARG A 71 -5.82 7.05 -9.76
N SER A 72 -6.80 7.84 -10.18
CA SER A 72 -7.96 7.33 -10.89
C SER A 72 -7.47 6.86 -12.24
N TYR A 73 -7.21 5.56 -12.38
CA TYR A 73 -6.93 4.98 -13.69
C TYR A 73 -8.26 4.95 -14.47
N PRO A 74 -8.35 5.57 -15.67
CA PRO A 74 -9.44 5.31 -16.58
C PRO A 74 -9.76 3.83 -16.68
N GLU A 75 -11.03 3.50 -16.49
CA GLU A 75 -11.54 2.14 -16.66
C GLU A 75 -11.54 1.85 -18.16
N VAL A 76 -10.49 1.16 -18.64
CA VAL A 76 -10.36 0.79 -20.05
C VAL A 76 -11.10 -0.52 -20.29
N ASP A 77 -12.08 -0.51 -21.20
CA ASP A 77 -12.71 -1.74 -21.69
C ASP A 77 -11.71 -2.55 -22.54
N LEU A 78 -11.10 -3.55 -21.91
CA LEU A 78 -10.08 -4.41 -22.51
C LEU A 78 -10.58 -5.23 -23.71
N ASN A 79 -11.89 -5.39 -23.89
CA ASN A 79 -12.45 -6.11 -25.03
C ASN A 79 -12.10 -5.42 -26.37
N GLN A 80 -12.02 -4.09 -26.33
CA GLN A 80 -11.80 -3.23 -27.49
C GLN A 80 -10.31 -2.96 -27.76
N VAL A 81 -9.42 -3.38 -26.86
CA VAL A 81 -7.97 -3.17 -26.98
C VAL A 81 -7.37 -4.27 -27.86
N TYR A 82 -6.80 -3.98 -29.02
CA TYR A 82 -6.17 -4.98 -29.87
C TYR A 82 -4.82 -5.46 -29.34
N PHE A 83 -3.98 -4.50 -28.92
CA PHE A 83 -2.68 -4.76 -28.35
C PHE A 83 -2.27 -3.62 -27.42
N ILE A 84 -1.35 -3.93 -26.51
CA ILE A 84 -0.75 -2.98 -25.59
C ILE A 84 0.72 -2.84 -25.96
N GLU A 85 1.18 -1.60 -26.02
CA GLU A 85 2.57 -1.23 -26.27
C GLU A 85 3.13 -0.61 -24.99
N ILE A 86 4.26 -1.14 -24.52
CA ILE A 86 4.96 -0.64 -23.33
C ILE A 86 6.25 0.01 -23.79
N GLY A 87 6.30 1.34 -23.69
CA GLY A 87 7.50 2.13 -23.91
C GLY A 87 8.27 2.36 -22.61
N MET A 88 9.36 3.14 -22.70
CA MET A 88 10.22 3.42 -21.54
C MET A 88 9.57 4.31 -20.47
N LYS A 89 8.63 5.18 -20.87
CA LYS A 89 7.98 6.16 -19.99
C LYS A 89 6.47 6.21 -20.19
N GLU A 90 5.91 5.33 -21.03
CA GLU A 90 4.48 5.33 -21.29
C GLU A 90 3.96 3.94 -21.67
N ILE A 91 2.69 3.71 -21.39
CA ILE A 91 1.94 2.53 -21.85
C ILE A 91 0.81 3.01 -22.75
N THR A 92 0.69 2.39 -23.92
CA THR A 92 -0.33 2.74 -24.91
C THR A 92 -1.25 1.56 -25.18
N TYR A 93 -2.56 1.79 -25.02
CA TYR A 93 -3.61 0.88 -25.45
C TYR A 93 -4.06 1.26 -26.85
N HIS A 94 -3.98 0.32 -27.78
CA HIS A 94 -4.46 0.52 -29.15
C HIS A 94 -5.85 -0.10 -29.29
N THR A 95 -6.87 0.73 -29.49
CA THR A 95 -8.27 0.31 -29.73
C THR A 95 -8.67 0.58 -31.19
N GLU A 96 -9.90 0.22 -31.56
CA GLU A 96 -10.45 0.47 -32.92
C GLU A 96 -10.63 1.94 -33.22
N ALA A 97 -11.02 2.74 -32.22
CA ALA A 97 -11.35 4.14 -32.40
C ALA A 97 -10.23 5.10 -31.95
N ASP A 98 -9.41 4.71 -30.97
CA ASP A 98 -8.46 5.63 -30.34
C ASP A 98 -7.19 4.96 -29.78
N ARG A 99 -6.17 5.78 -29.52
CA ARG A 99 -4.93 5.41 -28.83
C ARG A 99 -4.87 6.10 -27.47
N LEU A 100 -4.96 5.31 -26.40
CA LEU A 100 -4.87 5.83 -25.04
C LEU A 100 -3.45 5.61 -24.51
N ALA A 101 -2.68 6.68 -24.38
CA ALA A 101 -1.32 6.66 -23.84
C ALA A 101 -1.28 7.20 -22.40
N TRP A 102 -0.46 6.56 -21.56
CA TRP A 102 -0.39 6.80 -20.11
C TRP A 102 1.07 6.92 -19.70
N SER A 103 1.45 8.01 -19.05
CA SER A 103 2.82 8.18 -18.56
C SER A 103 3.10 7.29 -17.34
N ILE A 104 4.27 6.67 -17.32
CA ILE A 104 4.83 5.96 -16.17
C ILE A 104 5.88 6.88 -15.55
N ASP A 105 5.56 7.47 -14.40
CA ASP A 105 6.50 8.33 -13.67
C ASP A 105 7.23 7.57 -12.56
N SER A 106 6.71 6.41 -12.14
CA SER A 106 7.27 5.60 -11.06
C SER A 106 7.08 4.10 -11.26
N LEU A 107 7.88 3.29 -10.54
CA LEU A 107 7.67 1.83 -10.48
C LEU A 107 6.32 1.46 -9.85
N LEU A 108 5.79 2.32 -8.96
CA LEU A 108 4.46 2.13 -8.40
C LEU A 108 3.42 2.19 -9.52
N ASP A 109 3.51 3.19 -10.41
CA ASP A 109 2.62 3.34 -11.58
C ASP A 109 2.65 2.11 -12.48
N PHE A 110 3.85 1.58 -12.72
CA PHE A 110 4.01 0.35 -13.49
C PHE A 110 3.32 -0.83 -12.80
N SER A 111 3.53 -1.05 -11.50
CA SER A 111 2.92 -2.20 -10.80
C SER A 111 1.40 -2.12 -10.74
N THR A 112 0.82 -0.93 -10.58
CA THR A 112 -0.63 -0.72 -10.57
C THR A 112 -1.29 -0.99 -11.91
N PHE A 113 -0.60 -0.77 -13.04
CA PHE A 113 -1.12 -1.14 -14.36
C PHE A 113 -1.44 -2.65 -14.45
N TRP A 114 -0.68 -3.50 -13.77
CA TRP A 114 -0.88 -4.96 -13.83
C TRP A 114 -2.09 -5.43 -13.02
N ILE A 115 -2.43 -4.75 -11.92
CA ILE A 115 -3.38 -5.25 -10.91
C ILE A 115 -4.81 -5.41 -11.49
N PRO A 116 -5.40 -4.45 -12.24
CA PRO A 116 -6.70 -4.63 -12.87
C PRO A 116 -6.64 -5.51 -14.14
N SER A 117 -5.51 -5.50 -14.84
CA SER A 117 -5.37 -6.03 -16.20
C SER A 117 -5.24 -7.56 -16.25
N MET A 118 -4.81 -8.19 -15.16
CA MET A 118 -4.57 -9.65 -15.12
C MET A 118 -5.84 -10.52 -15.16
N ASN A 119 -7.03 -9.98 -14.91
CA ASN A 119 -8.28 -10.77 -14.99
C ASN A 119 -8.79 -11.00 -16.43
N THR A 120 -8.27 -10.28 -17.43
CA THR A 120 -8.80 -10.35 -18.81
C THR A 120 -7.73 -10.42 -19.90
N VAL A 121 -6.50 -9.94 -19.64
CA VAL A 121 -5.42 -9.89 -20.65
C VAL A 121 -4.87 -11.27 -21.06
N SER A 122 -5.22 -12.34 -20.35
CA SER A 122 -4.76 -13.72 -20.65
C SER A 122 -5.11 -14.24 -22.06
N LYS A 123 -5.81 -13.48 -22.91
CA LYS A 123 -6.21 -13.89 -24.27
C LYS A 123 -5.70 -13.00 -25.41
N LYS A 124 -4.98 -11.91 -25.14
CA LYS A 124 -4.56 -10.95 -26.20
C LYS A 124 -3.05 -10.68 -26.16
N TRP A 125 -2.45 -10.65 -27.34
CA TRP A 125 -1.00 -10.63 -27.55
C TRP A 125 -0.36 -9.34 -27.02
N MET A 126 0.56 -9.47 -26.08
CA MET A 126 1.36 -8.36 -25.53
C MET A 126 2.66 -8.24 -26.34
N ARG A 127 2.98 -7.03 -26.84
CA ARG A 127 4.25 -6.74 -27.52
C ARG A 127 5.10 -5.85 -26.61
N ILE A 128 6.21 -6.41 -26.14
CA ILE A 128 7.24 -5.67 -25.40
C ILE A 128 8.28 -5.25 -26.44
N CYS A 129 8.46 -3.95 -26.63
CA CYS A 129 9.52 -3.41 -27.48
C CYS A 129 10.67 -2.96 -26.58
N THR A 130 11.76 -3.71 -26.59
CA THR A 130 13.08 -3.34 -26.03
C THR A 130 13.79 -2.32 -26.90
#